data_AF-A0A7W3TCK3-F1
#
_entry.id   AF-A0A7W3TCK3-F1
#
_cell.length_a   1.000
_cell.length_b   1.000
_cell.length_c   1.000
_cell.angle_alpha   90.00
_cell.angle_beta   90.00
_cell.angle_gamma   90.00
#
_symmetry.space_group_name_H-M   'P 1'
#
loop_
_entity.id
_entity.type
_entity.pdbx_description
1 polymer ?
#
loop_
_entity_poly.entity_id
_entity_poly.type
_entity_poly.pdbx_seq_one_letter_code
_entity_poly.pdbx_strand_id
1 'polypeptide(L)'
;MPTTLACLLAITLGYILLCVVAPFRTCRLCNGLGFALRTDRRGRPTRGRPCRRCHGNGRHLRTGRRAYELAARIHHHATPHLRKGPR
;
A
#
# COMPACT_ATOMS: atom_id res chain seq x y z
N MET A 1 -34.91 -12.97 -5.70
CA MET A 1 -33.48 -13.22 -5.99
C MET A 1 -32.57 -12.30 -5.17
N PRO A 2 -32.49 -12.45 -3.82
CA PRO A 2 -31.62 -11.62 -2.97
C PRO A 2 -30.16 -12.12 -2.91
N THR A 3 -29.92 -13.37 -3.30
CA THR A 3 -28.63 -14.05 -3.21
C THR A 3 -27.54 -13.36 -4.04
N THR A 4 -27.87 -12.87 -5.23
CA THR A 4 -26.91 -12.16 -6.10
C THR A 4 -26.40 -10.87 -5.46
N LEU A 5 -27.29 -10.10 -4.81
CA LEU A 5 -26.92 -8.86 -4.13
C LEU A 5 -26.02 -9.15 -2.91
N ALA A 6 -26.37 -10.17 -2.13
CA ALA A 6 -25.57 -10.60 -0.99
C ALA A 6 -24.15 -11.03 -1.41
N CYS A 7 -24.03 -11.80 -2.50
CA CYS A 7 -22.73 -12.20 -3.06
C CYS A 7 -21.90 -10.99 -3.52
N LEU A 8 -22.51 -10.04 -4.24
CA LEU A 8 -21.82 -8.84 -4.71
C LEU A 8 -21.31 -7.99 -3.55
N LEU A 9 -22.13 -7.81 -2.51
CA LEU A 9 -21.75 -7.07 -1.31
C LEU A 9 -20.61 -7.75 -0.56
N ALA A 10 -20.67 -9.08 -0.39
CA ALA A 10 -19.61 -9.84 0.25
C ALA A 10 -18.26 -9.71 -0.47
N ILE A 11 -18.26 -9.80 -1.81
CA ILE A 11 -17.04 -9.63 -2.61
C ILE A 11 -16.51 -8.20 -2.49
N THR A 12 -17.38 -7.21 -2.59
CA THR A 12 -16.99 -5.79 -2.54
C THR A 12 -16.41 -5.43 -1.18
N LEU A 13 -17.10 -5.80 -0.09
CA LEU A 13 -16.65 -5.58 1.28
C LEU A 13 -15.38 -6.38 1.59
N GLY A 14 -15.30 -7.63 1.14
CA GLY A 14 -14.10 -8.46 1.29
C GLY A 14 -12.88 -7.87 0.58
N TYR A 15 -13.07 -7.31 -0.62
CA TYR A 15 -12.00 -6.63 -1.35
C TYR A 15 -11.54 -5.36 -0.65
N ILE A 16 -12.48 -4.54 -0.14
CA ILE A 16 -12.17 -3.34 0.64
C ILE A 16 -11.40 -3.73 1.91
N LEU A 17 -11.86 -4.75 2.64
CA LEU A 17 -11.21 -5.24 3.85
C LEU A 17 -9.78 -5.73 3.55
N LEU A 18 -9.57 -6.49 2.47
CA LEU A 18 -8.24 -6.92 2.05
C LEU A 18 -7.30 -5.75 1.72
N CYS A 19 -7.84 -4.68 1.14
CA CYS A 19 -7.09 -3.47 0.82
C CYS A 19 -6.66 -2.71 2.08
N VAL A 20 -7.47 -2.76 3.14
CA VAL A 20 -7.21 -2.11 4.43
C VAL A 20 -6.25 -2.95 5.29
N VAL A 21 -6.49 -4.27 5.40
CA VAL A 21 -5.72 -5.18 6.27
C VAL A 21 -4.32 -5.45 5.72
N ALA A 22 -4.17 -5.58 4.40
CA ALA A 22 -2.90 -5.90 3.76
C ALA A 22 -2.44 -4.81 2.77
N PRO A 23 -2.05 -3.62 3.26
CA PRO A 23 -1.62 -2.51 2.42
C PRO A 23 -0.25 -2.74 1.75
N PHE A 24 0.49 -3.78 2.15
CA PHE A 24 1.81 -4.10 1.63
C PHE A 24 1.77 -5.41 0.87
N ARG A 25 2.02 -5.36 -0.44
CA ARG A 25 2.36 -6.57 -1.20
C ARG A 25 3.88 -6.67 -1.25
N THR A 26 4.43 -7.86 -1.00
CA THR A 26 5.88 -8.08 -1.18
C THR A 26 6.24 -7.84 -2.64
N CYS A 27 7.35 -7.13 -2.88
CA CYS A 27 7.81 -6.92 -4.24
C CYS A 27 8.35 -8.25 -4.78
N ARG A 28 7.61 -8.89 -5.70
CA ARG A 28 8.00 -10.18 -6.33
C ARG A 28 9.37 -10.16 -6.98
N LEU A 29 9.87 -8.98 -7.37
CA LEU A 29 11.17 -8.85 -8.02
C LEU A 29 12.35 -8.99 -7.04
N CYS A 30 12.15 -8.63 -5.77
CA CYS A 30 13.18 -8.74 -4.74
C CYS A 30 12.76 -9.61 -3.55
N ASN A 31 11.64 -10.32 -3.66
CA ASN A 31 11.05 -11.16 -2.62
C ASN A 31 11.00 -10.53 -1.22
N GLY A 32 10.78 -9.21 -1.14
CA GLY A 32 10.73 -8.52 0.16
C GLY A 32 12.06 -7.94 0.67
N LEU A 33 13.19 -8.26 0.01
CA LEU A 33 14.53 -7.83 0.45
C LEU A 33 14.77 -6.33 0.20
N GLY A 34 14.18 -5.76 -0.85
CA GLY A 34 14.38 -4.35 -1.23
C GLY A 34 15.65 -4.08 -2.05
N PHE A 35 16.50 -5.08 -2.24
CA PHE A 35 17.73 -4.99 -3.04
C PHE A 35 17.99 -6.29 -3.78
N ALA A 36 18.83 -6.22 -4.81
CA ALA A 36 19.33 -7.40 -5.49
C ALA A 36 20.38 -8.09 -4.61
N LEU A 37 20.19 -9.37 -4.30
CA LEU A 37 21.20 -10.16 -3.61
C LEU A 37 22.35 -10.46 -4.59
N ARG A 38 23.58 -10.12 -4.22
CA ARG A 38 24.79 -10.41 -4.99
C ARG A 38 25.68 -11.30 -4.14
N THR A 39 26.23 -12.35 -4.70
CA THR A 39 27.24 -13.17 -4.01
C THR A 39 28.62 -12.60 -4.31
N ASP A 40 29.42 -12.37 -3.27
CA ASP A 40 30.82 -11.99 -3.42
C ASP A 40 31.66 -13.18 -3.95
N ARG A 41 32.90 -12.93 -4.40
CA ARG A 41 33.84 -13.99 -4.86
C ARG A 41 34.09 -15.05 -3.79
N ARG A 42 33.88 -14.70 -2.51
CA ARG A 42 34.00 -15.62 -1.36
C ARG A 42 32.67 -16.30 -0.96
N GLY A 43 31.64 -16.21 -1.80
CA GLY A 43 30.33 -16.83 -1.58
C GLY A 43 29.45 -16.15 -0.51
N ARG A 44 29.89 -14.99 0.03
CA ARG A 44 29.11 -14.26 1.03
C ARG A 44 27.96 -13.49 0.36
N PRO A 45 26.73 -13.53 0.90
CA PRO A 45 25.63 -12.75 0.39
C PRO A 45 25.83 -11.27 0.74
N THR A 46 26.03 -10.45 -0.28
CA THR A 46 26.23 -9.01 -0.17
C THR A 46 25.02 -8.26 -0.70
N ARG A 47 24.70 -7.14 -0.04
CA ARG A 47 23.66 -6.22 -0.47
C ARG A 47 24.08 -5.55 -1.77
N GLY A 48 23.45 -5.94 -2.87
CA GLY A 48 23.65 -5.31 -4.17
C GLY A 48 22.83 -4.03 -4.33
N ARG A 49 22.54 -3.68 -5.59
CA ARG A 49 21.82 -2.45 -5.93
C ARG A 49 20.38 -2.48 -5.37
N PRO A 50 19.83 -1.33 -4.93
CA PRO A 50 18.43 -1.24 -4.51
C PRO A 50 17.51 -1.64 -5.66
N CYS A 51 16.41 -2.33 -5.34
CA CYS A 51 15.47 -2.78 -6.35
C CYS A 51 14.77 -1.57 -6.98
N ARG A 52 14.92 -1.37 -8.29
CA ARG A 52 14.34 -0.23 -9.03
C ARG A 52 12.81 -0.18 -8.94
N ARG A 53 12.15 -1.33 -8.76
CA ARG A 53 10.68 -1.43 -8.74
C ARG A 53 10.06 -1.04 -7.40
N CYS A 54 10.78 -1.21 -6.29
CA CYS A 54 10.30 -0.81 -4.95
C CYS A 54 11.17 0.27 -4.31
N HIS A 55 12.11 0.85 -5.06
CA HIS A 55 13.03 1.91 -4.62
C HIS A 55 13.74 1.63 -3.29
N GLY A 56 14.07 0.36 -3.00
CA GLY A 56 14.74 0.00 -1.75
C GLY A 56 13.83 -0.45 -0.60
N ASN A 57 12.51 -0.28 -0.70
CA ASN A 57 11.59 -0.56 0.41
C ASN A 57 11.27 -2.05 0.59
N GLY A 58 11.51 -2.89 -0.42
CA GLY A 58 11.18 -4.33 -0.40
C GLY A 58 9.69 -4.65 -0.47
N ARG A 59 8.84 -3.66 -0.22
CA ARG A 59 7.38 -3.78 -0.21
C ARG A 59 6.82 -2.77 -1.20
N HIS A 60 5.85 -3.21 -2.00
CA HIS A 60 5.09 -2.31 -2.85
C HIS A 60 3.78 -1.98 -2.16
N LEU A 61 3.46 -0.70 -2.10
CA LEU A 61 2.26 -0.22 -1.44
C LEU A 61 1.05 -0.50 -2.34
N ARG A 62 0.09 -1.29 -1.85
CA ARG A 62 -1.22 -1.42 -2.53
C ARG A 62 -1.91 -0.06 -2.52
N THR A 63 -2.71 0.19 -3.55
CA THR A 63 -3.46 1.43 -3.76
C THR A 63 -4.28 1.86 -2.55
N GLY A 64 -4.68 0.91 -1.68
CA GLY A 64 -5.43 1.16 -0.44
C GLY A 64 -4.78 2.18 0.50
N ARG A 65 -3.46 2.17 0.72
CA ARG A 65 -2.83 3.18 1.60
C ARG A 65 -2.77 4.56 0.93
N ARG A 66 -2.58 4.61 -0.40
CA ARG A 66 -2.69 5.88 -1.15
C ARG A 66 -4.12 6.42 -1.08
N ALA A 67 -5.12 5.55 -1.16
CA ALA A 67 -6.52 5.93 -1.03
C ALA A 67 -6.86 6.40 0.39
N TYR A 68 -6.30 5.77 1.43
CA TYR A 68 -6.47 6.23 2.81
C TYR A 68 -5.80 7.58 3.06
N GLU A 69 -4.57 7.79 2.59
CA GLU A 69 -3.91 9.10 2.67
C GLU A 69 -4.66 10.16 1.86
N LEU A 70 -5.19 9.81 0.69
CA LEU A 70 -6.02 10.71 -0.11
C LEU A 70 -7.32 11.04 0.62
N ALA A 71 -8.02 10.05 1.17
CA ALA A 71 -9.25 10.24 1.94
C ALA A 71 -9.01 11.06 3.21
N ALA A 72 -7.93 10.80 3.94
CA ALA A 72 -7.53 11.58 5.11
C ALA A 72 -7.22 13.03 4.73
N ARG A 73 -6.52 13.27 3.60
CA ARG A 73 -6.30 14.62 3.07
C ARG A 73 -7.62 15.31 2.71
N ILE A 74 -8.49 14.62 1.98
CA ILE A 74 -9.81 15.15 1.61
C ILE A 74 -10.62 15.47 2.87
N HIS A 75 -10.60 14.61 3.89
CA HIS A 75 -11.31 14.82 5.15
C HIS A 75 -10.79 16.04 5.92
N HIS A 76 -9.46 16.24 5.97
CA HIS A 76 -8.86 17.44 6.56
C HIS A 76 -9.21 18.72 5.79
N HIS A 77 -9.25 18.66 4.46
CA HIS A 77 -9.66 19.77 3.61
C HIS A 77 -11.18 20.02 3.61
N ALA A 78 -12.00 19.00 3.91
CA ALA A 78 -13.45 19.05 4.02
C ALA A 78 -13.94 19.60 5.37
N THR A 79 -13.04 19.78 6.35
CA THR A 79 -13.26 20.60 7.55
C THR A 79 -12.70 22.04 7.44
N PRO A 80 -13.07 22.91 6.46
CA PRO A 80 -12.56 24.28 6.41
C PRO A 80 -13.45 25.30 7.14
N HIS A 81 -14.49 24.90 7.86
CA HIS A 81 -15.60 25.81 8.20
C HIS A 81 -15.73 26.29 9.67
N LEU A 82 -14.81 25.99 10.59
CA LEU A 82 -14.92 26.45 12.00
C LEU A 82 -13.74 27.27 12.54
N ARG A 83 -12.81 27.77 11.70
CA ARG A 83 -11.61 28.51 12.17
C ARG A 83 -11.32 29.82 11.44
N LYS A 84 -12.35 30.63 11.14
CA LYS A 84 -12.16 32.06 10.89
C LYS A 84 -13.11 32.84 11.80
N GLY A 85 -12.62 33.20 13.00
CA GLY A 85 -13.22 34.27 13.78
C GLY A 85 -13.04 35.61 13.05
N PRO A 86 -14.00 36.53 13.15
CA PRO A 86 -13.89 37.84 12.52
C PRO A 86 -12.73 38.62 13.17
N ARG A 87 -11.85 39.16 12.32
CA ARG A 87 -10.85 40.15 12.71
C ARG A 87 -11.50 41.53 12.84
#